data_AF-A0A9J6ZKL2-F1
#
_entry.id   AF-A0A9J6ZKL2-F1
#
_cell.length_a   1.000
_cell.length_b   1.000
_cell.length_c   1.000
_cell.angle_alpha   90.00
_cell.angle_beta   90.00
_cell.angle_gamma   90.00
#
_symmetry.space_group_name_H-M   'P 1'
#
loop_
_entity.id
_entity.type
_entity.pdbx_description
1 polymer ?
#
loop_
_entity_poly.entity_id
_entity_poly.type
_entity_poly.pdbx_seq_one_letter_code
_entity_poly.pdbx_strand_id
1 'polypeptide(L)'
;MKHTKKGFVIEHGEGDYTAETDDYEDAEPSTDFVNIGKAKITSYCELSDEAAKLPDTIYQGMVRDNMQIAIRKKIAKQIIVGLGGANQITGIFKAPVNVIPLESNIEISVIDAETMDKMVFGYGRSENVEGGAYLFLNKEYLAAFASLRDGLGKRVYNITLDKNGNTGTISSDSSYAVSYIINIACACTYCMAYGKPAAYEMPYF
;
A
#
# COMPACT_ATOMS: atom_id res chain seq x y z
N MET A 1 6.61 9.64 26.32
CA MET A 1 6.83 9.88 24.88
C MET A 1 5.46 10.12 24.26
N LYS A 2 5.12 11.33 23.79
CA LYS A 2 3.76 11.62 23.27
C LYS A 2 3.53 10.80 21.99
N HIS A 3 2.62 9.84 22.04
CA HIS A 3 2.10 9.15 20.87
C HIS A 3 1.19 10.14 20.11
N THR A 4 1.45 10.36 18.83
CA THR A 4 0.55 11.15 17.98
C THR A 4 -0.64 10.28 17.64
N LYS A 5 -1.85 10.76 17.95
CA LYS A 5 -3.10 10.10 17.58
C LYS A 5 -3.65 10.73 16.31
N LYS A 6 -4.11 9.93 15.37
CA LYS A 6 -4.83 10.39 14.19
C LYS A 6 -6.25 9.83 14.24
N GLY A 7 -7.24 10.72 14.20
CA GLY A 7 -8.65 10.35 14.06
C GLY A 7 -9.01 10.05 12.60
N PHE A 8 -9.95 9.14 12.39
CA PHE A 8 -10.55 8.84 11.10
C PHE A 8 -12.05 8.54 11.29
N VAL A 9 -12.83 8.79 10.24
CA VAL A 9 -14.28 8.52 10.24
C VAL A 9 -14.51 7.07 9.83
N ILE A 10 -15.26 6.30 10.61
CA ILE A 10 -15.63 4.92 10.30
C ILE A 10 -16.89 4.89 9.44
N GLU A 11 -17.90 5.68 9.78
CA GLU A 11 -19.18 5.74 9.06
C GLU A 11 -19.72 7.17 9.08
N HIS A 12 -20.45 7.51 8.03
CA HIS A 12 -21.20 8.76 7.94
C HIS A 12 -22.64 8.48 8.36
N GLY A 13 -23.26 9.38 9.13
CA GLY A 13 -24.70 9.33 9.34
C GLY A 13 -25.45 9.58 8.03
N GLU A 14 -26.64 9.00 7.92
CA GLU A 14 -27.56 9.23 6.82
C GLU A 14 -28.59 10.28 7.26
N GLY A 15 -28.88 11.25 6.40
CA GLY A 15 -29.95 12.22 6.66
C GLY A 15 -31.28 11.68 6.16
N ASP A 16 -32.38 12.08 6.80
CA ASP A 16 -33.73 11.71 6.38
C ASP A 16 -34.60 12.94 6.07
N TYR A 17 -35.72 12.72 5.40
CA TYR A 17 -36.73 13.73 5.12
C TYR A 17 -37.43 14.19 6.40
N THR A 18 -37.37 15.49 6.70
CA THR A 18 -38.05 16.09 7.86
C THR A 18 -39.18 17.04 7.40
N ALA A 19 -40.35 16.97 8.03
CA ALA A 19 -41.45 17.89 7.74
C ALA A 19 -41.20 19.29 8.32
N GLU A 20 -41.87 20.32 7.78
CA GLU A 20 -41.79 21.67 8.37
C GLU A 20 -42.39 21.63 9.77
N THR A 21 -41.54 21.80 10.80
CA THR A 21 -41.78 21.81 12.26
C THR A 21 -41.40 20.57 13.08
N ASP A 22 -40.90 19.51 12.46
CA ASP A 22 -40.38 18.35 13.21
C ASP A 22 -38.87 18.48 13.54
N ASP A 23 -38.43 17.74 14.56
CA ASP A 23 -37.01 17.66 14.94
C ASP A 23 -36.20 16.96 13.85
N TYR A 24 -34.99 17.46 13.59
CA TYR A 24 -34.08 16.92 12.57
C TYR A 24 -33.54 15.55 12.96
N GLU A 25 -33.33 14.70 11.95
CA GLU A 25 -32.68 13.40 12.12
C GLU A 25 -31.21 13.59 12.56
N ASP A 26 -30.78 12.74 13.49
CA ASP A 26 -29.40 12.73 13.96
C ASP A 26 -28.50 11.96 12.97
N ALA A 27 -27.59 12.68 12.33
CA ALA A 27 -26.64 12.14 11.36
C ALA A 27 -25.20 12.20 11.88
N GLU A 28 -24.99 12.02 13.18
CA GLU A 28 -23.64 12.02 13.78
C GLU A 28 -22.73 10.95 13.16
N PRO A 29 -21.53 11.32 12.68
CA PRO A 29 -20.58 10.36 12.11
C PRO A 29 -19.82 9.60 13.21
N SER A 30 -19.61 8.30 12.99
CA SER A 30 -18.77 7.48 13.88
C SER A 30 -17.29 7.73 13.58
N THR A 31 -16.48 7.94 14.62
CA THR A 31 -15.03 8.18 14.49
C THR A 31 -14.21 7.28 15.40
N ASP A 32 -13.00 6.94 14.95
CA ASP A 32 -12.02 6.21 15.75
C ASP A 32 -10.61 6.79 15.53
N PHE A 33 -9.62 6.29 16.26
CA PHE A 33 -8.25 6.79 16.22
C PHE A 33 -7.20 5.68 16.13
N VAL A 34 -6.08 6.02 15.52
CA VAL A 34 -4.88 5.18 15.47
C VAL A 34 -3.68 5.91 16.08
N ASN A 35 -2.84 5.15 16.80
CA ASN A 35 -1.59 5.67 17.34
C ASN A 35 -0.46 5.54 16.30
N ILE A 36 0.25 6.65 16.04
CA ILE A 36 1.41 6.66 15.16
C ILE A 36 2.68 6.49 16.01
N GLY A 37 3.39 5.39 15.75
CA GLY A 37 4.69 5.08 16.35
C GLY A 37 5.83 5.91 15.76
N LYS A 38 6.94 6.03 16.50
CA LYS A 38 8.18 6.64 16.02
C LYS A 38 9.22 5.54 15.80
N ALA A 39 9.95 5.62 14.70
CA ALA A 39 11.02 4.69 14.38
C ALA A 39 12.24 5.43 13.82
N LYS A 40 13.45 5.03 14.24
CA LYS A 40 14.71 5.56 13.71
C LYS A 40 15.38 4.51 12.82
N ILE A 41 15.57 4.84 11.55
CA ILE A 41 16.29 4.00 10.58
C ILE A 41 17.66 4.63 10.34
N THR A 42 18.71 3.82 10.42
CA THR A 42 20.10 4.25 10.21
C THR A 42 20.79 3.32 9.21
N SER A 43 21.76 3.86 8.48
CA SER A 43 22.71 3.09 7.68
C SER A 43 24.13 3.58 8.01
N TYR A 44 25.08 2.66 7.97
CA TYR A 44 26.49 2.92 8.26
C TYR A 44 27.35 2.26 7.19
N CYS A 45 28.41 2.95 6.77
CA CYS A 45 29.43 2.40 5.88
C CYS A 45 30.81 2.88 6.34
N GLU A 46 31.83 2.06 6.12
CA GLU A 46 33.23 2.40 6.36
C GLU A 46 33.92 2.68 5.03
N LEU A 47 34.84 3.65 5.03
CA LEU A 47 35.68 4.00 3.90
C LEU A 47 37.14 3.87 4.36
N SER A 48 38.00 3.23 3.58
CA SER A 48 39.42 3.19 3.89
C SER A 48 40.08 4.57 3.69
N ASP A 49 41.11 4.87 4.48
CA ASP A 49 41.86 6.13 4.38
C ASP A 49 42.47 6.33 2.98
N GLU A 50 42.84 5.23 2.32
CA GLU A 50 43.37 5.23 0.95
C GLU A 50 42.29 5.63 -0.06
N ALA A 51 41.06 5.13 0.11
CA ALA A 51 39.93 5.50 -0.72
C ALA A 51 39.47 6.95 -0.48
N ALA A 52 39.70 7.50 0.70
CA ALA A 52 39.44 8.91 1.02
C ALA A 52 40.47 9.88 0.40
N LYS A 53 41.71 9.41 0.17
CA LYS A 53 42.80 10.19 -0.44
C LYS A 53 42.74 10.24 -1.97
N LEU A 54 41.93 9.40 -2.60
CA LEU A 54 41.70 9.45 -4.04
C LEU A 54 40.98 10.77 -4.39
N PRO A 55 41.35 11.46 -5.49
CA PRO A 55 40.66 12.66 -5.95
C PRO A 55 39.23 12.39 -6.48
N ASP A 56 38.74 11.15 -6.42
CA ASP A 56 37.39 10.77 -6.84
C ASP A 56 36.34 11.13 -5.78
N THR A 57 35.95 12.41 -5.77
CA THR A 57 34.67 12.88 -5.21
C THR A 57 33.47 12.01 -5.67
N ILE A 58 33.60 11.34 -6.81
CA ILE A 58 32.65 10.38 -7.37
C ILE A 58 32.43 9.17 -6.45
N TYR A 59 33.48 8.60 -5.84
CA TYR A 59 33.35 7.39 -5.03
C TYR A 59 32.62 7.66 -3.70
N GLN A 60 32.99 8.76 -3.02
CA GLN A 60 32.30 9.18 -1.80
C GLN A 60 30.83 9.55 -2.08
N GLY A 61 30.56 10.19 -3.23
CA GLY A 61 29.20 10.43 -3.70
C GLY A 61 28.40 9.15 -3.93
N MET A 62 28.99 8.19 -4.63
CA MET A 62 28.38 6.88 -4.89
C MET A 62 28.03 6.14 -3.58
N VAL A 63 28.93 6.13 -2.60
CA VAL A 63 28.69 5.48 -1.31
C VAL A 63 27.52 6.15 -0.59
N ARG A 64 27.51 7.49 -0.51
CA ARG A 64 26.42 8.25 0.10
C ARG A 64 25.07 7.99 -0.58
N ASP A 65 25.02 7.96 -1.90
CA ASP A 65 23.79 7.73 -2.65
C ASP A 65 23.27 6.30 -2.41
N ASN A 66 24.17 5.31 -2.35
CA ASN A 66 23.83 3.94 -2.00
C ASN A 66 23.32 3.81 -0.55
N MET A 67 23.87 4.57 0.39
CA MET A 67 23.34 4.61 1.76
C MET A 67 21.91 5.16 1.82
N GLN A 68 21.60 6.19 1.04
CA GLN A 68 20.23 6.72 0.93
C GLN A 68 19.29 5.69 0.30
N ILE A 69 19.73 4.99 -0.74
CA ILE A 69 18.97 3.89 -1.36
C ILE A 69 18.71 2.78 -0.34
N ALA A 70 19.69 2.43 0.51
CA ALA A 70 19.51 1.42 1.54
C ALA A 70 18.45 1.81 2.58
N ILE A 71 18.45 3.06 3.04
CA ILE A 71 17.42 3.59 3.94
C ILE A 71 16.05 3.54 3.27
N ARG A 72 15.93 4.02 2.02
CA ARG A 72 14.67 3.99 1.25
C ARG A 72 14.15 2.58 1.04
N LYS A 73 15.03 1.61 0.72
CA LYS A 73 14.66 0.18 0.60
C LYS A 73 14.10 -0.36 1.91
N LYS A 74 14.71 -0.03 3.04
CA LYS A 74 14.21 -0.46 4.36
C LYS A 74 12.84 0.15 4.65
N ILE A 75 12.65 1.45 4.41
CA ILE A 75 11.37 2.14 4.58
C ILE A 75 10.30 1.48 3.70
N ALA A 76 10.54 1.33 2.40
CA ALA A 76 9.59 0.74 1.46
C ALA A 76 9.15 -0.69 1.85
N LYS A 77 10.07 -1.48 2.42
CA LYS A 77 9.73 -2.81 2.97
C LYS A 77 8.87 -2.69 4.22
N GLN A 78 9.21 -1.78 5.14
CA GLN A 78 8.48 -1.61 6.40
C GLN A 78 7.08 -1.03 6.21
N ILE A 79 6.83 -0.23 5.18
CA ILE A 79 5.46 0.24 4.84
C ILE A 79 4.50 -0.93 4.62
N ILE A 80 4.97 -2.03 4.03
CA ILE A 80 4.11 -3.20 3.76
C ILE A 80 4.12 -4.19 4.93
N VAL A 81 5.31 -4.63 5.37
CA VAL A 81 5.48 -5.75 6.33
C VAL A 81 6.03 -5.34 7.70
N GLY A 82 6.02 -4.04 8.02
CA GLY A 82 6.48 -3.56 9.32
C GLY A 82 5.69 -4.20 10.47
N LEU A 83 6.39 -4.74 11.46
CA LEU A 83 5.77 -5.46 12.58
C LEU A 83 4.98 -4.55 13.52
N GLY A 84 5.25 -3.25 13.50
CA GLY A 84 4.73 -2.29 14.47
C GLY A 84 5.35 -2.45 15.86
N GLY A 85 5.08 -1.50 16.75
CA GLY A 85 5.59 -1.49 18.12
C GLY A 85 6.68 -0.44 18.38
N ALA A 86 7.43 -0.61 19.47
CA ALA A 86 8.41 0.38 19.89
C ALA A 86 9.59 0.45 18.90
N ASN A 87 9.87 1.65 18.38
CA ASN A 87 10.93 1.90 17.40
C ASN A 87 10.78 1.10 16.08
N GLN A 88 9.56 0.72 15.72
CA GLN A 88 9.25 -0.01 14.49
C GLN A 88 8.09 0.67 13.75
N ILE A 89 8.15 0.65 12.42
CA ILE A 89 7.06 1.13 11.56
C ILE A 89 5.98 0.04 11.53
N THR A 90 4.71 0.44 11.64
CA THR A 90 3.56 -0.45 11.43
C THR A 90 3.27 -0.54 9.94
N GLY A 91 3.39 -1.73 9.36
CA GLY A 91 3.09 -1.96 7.94
C GLY A 91 1.61 -2.19 7.70
N ILE A 92 1.19 -2.09 6.43
CA ILE A 92 -0.20 -2.31 5.98
C ILE A 92 -0.69 -3.70 6.39
N PHE A 93 0.11 -4.75 6.22
CA PHE A 93 -0.28 -6.13 6.59
C PHE A 93 -0.37 -6.39 8.10
N LYS A 94 0.12 -5.44 8.92
CA LYS A 94 0.03 -5.50 10.38
C LYS A 94 -0.77 -4.34 10.95
N ALA A 95 -1.58 -3.68 10.10
CA ALA A 95 -2.50 -2.65 10.55
C ALA A 95 -3.44 -3.22 11.63
N PRO A 96 -3.80 -2.43 12.65
CA PRO A 96 -4.75 -2.85 13.66
C PRO A 96 -6.14 -3.02 13.03
N VAL A 97 -6.94 -3.92 13.62
CA VAL A 97 -8.25 -4.34 13.08
C VAL A 97 -9.23 -3.18 12.93
N ASN A 98 -9.10 -2.15 13.76
CA ASN A 98 -9.94 -0.96 13.66
C ASN A 98 -9.63 -0.07 12.45
N VAL A 99 -8.43 -0.20 11.86
CA VAL A 99 -8.02 0.55 10.66
C VAL A 99 -8.25 -0.26 9.39
N ILE A 100 -7.89 -1.56 9.41
CA ILE A 100 -8.17 -2.51 8.33
C ILE A 100 -8.91 -3.69 8.95
N PRO A 101 -10.25 -3.73 8.85
CA PRO A 101 -11.07 -4.82 9.36
C PRO A 101 -10.69 -6.17 8.75
N LEU A 102 -10.73 -7.25 9.53
CA LEU A 102 -10.39 -8.59 9.04
C LEU A 102 -11.35 -9.12 7.97
N GLU A 103 -12.58 -8.62 7.94
CA GLU A 103 -13.59 -8.93 6.92
C GLU A 103 -13.26 -8.35 5.54
N SER A 104 -12.36 -7.36 5.47
CA SER A 104 -11.84 -6.84 4.19
C SER A 104 -10.82 -7.77 3.54
N ASN A 105 -10.39 -8.84 4.22
CA ASN A 105 -9.48 -9.82 3.66
C ASN A 105 -10.19 -10.68 2.60
N ILE A 106 -9.59 -10.74 1.42
CA ILE A 106 -10.08 -11.57 0.31
C ILE A 106 -9.16 -12.79 0.17
N GLU A 107 -9.73 -13.98 0.29
CA GLU A 107 -9.00 -15.22 0.04
C GLU A 107 -8.91 -15.49 -1.46
N ILE A 108 -7.68 -15.61 -1.97
CA ILE A 108 -7.40 -15.90 -3.37
C ILE A 108 -6.50 -17.14 -3.42
N SER A 109 -7.07 -18.26 -3.86
CA SER A 109 -6.34 -19.52 -4.02
C SER A 109 -5.59 -19.56 -5.36
N VAL A 110 -6.19 -19.03 -6.42
CA VAL A 110 -5.66 -18.99 -7.78
C VAL A 110 -5.98 -17.64 -8.40
N ILE A 111 -5.03 -17.07 -9.15
CA ILE A 111 -5.28 -15.89 -9.97
C ILE A 111 -6.07 -16.33 -11.21
N ASP A 112 -7.31 -15.88 -11.29
CA ASP A 112 -8.26 -16.11 -12.36
C ASP A 112 -8.73 -14.79 -12.99
N ALA A 113 -9.70 -14.86 -13.90
CA ALA A 113 -10.22 -13.68 -14.60
C ALA A 113 -11.03 -12.73 -13.69
N GLU A 114 -11.60 -13.25 -12.60
CA GLU A 114 -12.43 -12.48 -11.65
C GLU A 114 -11.60 -11.87 -10.51
N THR A 115 -10.33 -12.25 -10.39
CA THR A 115 -9.47 -11.85 -9.28
C THR A 115 -9.35 -10.33 -9.17
N MET A 116 -9.25 -9.63 -10.30
CA MET A 116 -9.20 -8.17 -10.31
C MET A 116 -10.52 -7.55 -9.85
N ASP A 117 -11.66 -8.09 -10.31
CA ASP A 117 -12.98 -7.58 -9.93
C ASP A 117 -13.23 -7.76 -8.43
N LYS A 118 -12.88 -8.93 -7.88
CA LYS A 118 -12.95 -9.20 -6.43
C LYS A 118 -12.16 -8.18 -5.63
N MET A 119 -10.94 -7.83 -6.06
CA MET A 119 -10.13 -6.81 -5.39
C MET A 119 -10.72 -5.41 -5.49
N VAL A 120 -11.19 -5.02 -6.68
CA VAL A 120 -11.73 -3.66 -6.92
C VAL A 120 -13.04 -3.45 -6.18
N PHE A 121 -13.99 -4.39 -6.30
CA PHE A 121 -15.29 -4.28 -5.62
C PHE A 121 -15.20 -4.56 -4.12
N GLY A 122 -14.21 -5.34 -3.67
CA GLY A 122 -13.94 -5.53 -2.25
C GLY A 122 -13.30 -4.30 -1.59
N TYR A 123 -12.83 -3.32 -2.37
CA TYR A 123 -12.23 -2.09 -1.86
C TYR A 123 -13.14 -0.89 -2.06
N GLY A 124 -13.61 -0.37 -0.94
CA GLY A 124 -14.61 0.68 -0.91
C GLY A 124 -15.58 0.45 0.23
N ARG A 125 -16.42 1.45 0.50
CA ARG A 125 -17.61 1.26 1.34
C ARG A 125 -18.79 0.90 0.44
N SER A 126 -19.93 0.56 1.05
CA SER A 126 -21.19 0.22 0.37
C SER A 126 -21.56 1.17 -0.78
N GLU A 127 -21.16 2.44 -0.71
CA GLU A 127 -21.56 3.48 -1.66
C GLU A 127 -20.47 3.92 -2.64
N ASN A 128 -19.21 3.51 -2.48
CA ASN A 128 -18.11 4.05 -3.29
C ASN A 128 -16.95 3.07 -3.50
N VAL A 129 -16.62 2.82 -4.77
CA VAL A 129 -15.31 2.29 -5.18
C VAL A 129 -14.35 3.47 -5.27
N GLU A 130 -13.51 3.65 -4.25
CA GLU A 130 -12.61 4.80 -4.20
C GLU A 130 -11.56 4.77 -5.33
N GLY A 131 -11.49 5.84 -6.13
CA GLY A 131 -10.48 6.00 -7.16
C GLY A 131 -9.07 6.26 -6.62
N GLY A 132 -8.06 5.94 -7.44
CA GLY A 132 -6.64 6.19 -7.11
C GLY A 132 -6.00 5.13 -6.21
N ALA A 133 -6.62 3.95 -6.11
CA ALA A 133 -6.03 2.79 -5.47
C ALA A 133 -4.93 2.15 -6.33
N TYR A 134 -3.99 1.50 -5.66
CA TYR A 134 -2.88 0.77 -6.28
C TYR A 134 -2.85 -0.66 -5.76
N LEU A 135 -2.49 -1.60 -6.63
CA LEU A 135 -2.22 -2.98 -6.28
C LEU A 135 -0.74 -3.17 -5.94
N PHE A 136 -0.45 -3.48 -4.70
CA PHE A 136 0.88 -3.87 -4.23
C PHE A 136 1.06 -5.38 -4.37
N LEU A 137 2.06 -5.80 -5.13
CA LEU A 137 2.30 -7.21 -5.43
C LEU A 137 3.79 -7.49 -5.70
N ASN A 138 4.18 -8.76 -5.64
CA ASN A 138 5.52 -9.20 -6.02
C ASN A 138 5.62 -9.56 -7.52
N LYS A 139 6.84 -9.78 -8.04
CA LYS A 139 7.05 -10.11 -9.46
C LYS A 139 6.42 -11.44 -9.88
N GLU A 140 6.27 -12.39 -8.96
CA GLU A 140 5.71 -13.71 -9.25
C GLU A 140 4.21 -13.62 -9.50
N TYR A 141 3.48 -12.86 -8.68
CA TYR A 141 2.06 -12.59 -8.91
C TYR A 141 1.83 -11.74 -10.17
N LEU A 142 2.72 -10.78 -10.46
CA LEU A 142 2.63 -10.05 -11.73
C LEU A 142 2.78 -11.00 -12.93
N ALA A 143 3.71 -11.94 -12.84
CA ALA A 143 3.90 -12.96 -13.88
C ALA A 143 2.68 -13.89 -13.98
N ALA A 144 2.03 -14.24 -12.87
CA ALA A 144 0.80 -15.00 -12.87
C ALA A 144 -0.32 -14.26 -13.62
N PHE A 145 -0.57 -12.98 -13.32
CA PHE A 145 -1.49 -12.13 -14.08
C PHE A 145 -1.12 -12.06 -15.57
N ALA A 146 0.17 -11.91 -15.89
CA ALA A 146 0.66 -11.84 -17.27
C ALA A 146 0.49 -13.16 -18.05
N SER A 147 0.54 -14.28 -17.33
CA SER A 147 0.48 -15.64 -17.90
C SER A 147 -0.93 -16.14 -18.11
N LEU A 148 -1.93 -15.53 -17.46
CA LEU A 148 -3.31 -15.95 -17.53
C LEU A 148 -3.84 -15.87 -18.97
N ARG A 149 -4.46 -16.96 -19.43
CA ARG A 149 -5.09 -17.09 -20.75
C ARG A 149 -6.54 -17.53 -20.60
N ASP A 150 -7.38 -17.10 -21.52
CA ASP A 150 -8.74 -17.60 -21.66
C ASP A 150 -8.76 -18.95 -22.39
N GLY A 151 -9.95 -19.55 -22.53
CA GLY A 151 -10.13 -20.82 -23.25
C GLY A 151 -9.79 -20.75 -24.74
N LEU A 152 -9.57 -19.56 -25.31
CA LEU A 152 -9.17 -19.33 -26.69
C LEU A 152 -7.67 -19.03 -26.82
N GLY A 153 -6.92 -19.04 -25.71
CA GLY A 153 -5.49 -18.76 -25.67
C GLY A 153 -5.13 -17.27 -25.73
N LYS A 154 -6.11 -16.36 -25.64
CA LYS A 154 -5.87 -14.91 -25.55
C LYS A 154 -5.50 -14.54 -24.12
N ARG A 155 -4.68 -13.50 -23.95
CA ARG A 155 -4.36 -12.96 -22.62
C ARG A 155 -5.62 -12.36 -21.99
N VAL A 156 -5.90 -12.77 -20.75
CA VAL A 156 -7.00 -12.18 -19.96
C VAL A 156 -6.62 -10.77 -19.52
N TYR A 157 -5.39 -10.61 -19.01
CA TYR A 157 -4.88 -9.31 -18.58
C TYR A 157 -3.80 -8.77 -19.53
N ASN A 158 -3.87 -7.47 -19.80
CA ASN A 158 -2.85 -6.69 -20.45
C ASN A 158 -2.04 -5.92 -19.40
N ILE A 159 -0.72 -5.98 -19.49
CA ILE A 159 0.18 -5.36 -18.52
C ILE A 159 1.04 -4.33 -19.25
N THR A 160 0.93 -3.08 -18.81
CA THR A 160 1.83 -2.01 -19.20
C THR A 160 2.85 -1.76 -18.09
N LEU A 161 4.04 -1.32 -18.47
CA LEU A 161 5.11 -0.92 -17.57
C LEU A 161 5.40 0.55 -17.79
N ASP A 162 5.52 1.31 -16.71
CA ASP A 162 6.05 2.67 -16.78
C ASP A 162 7.55 2.65 -17.05
N LYS A 163 8.10 3.80 -17.43
CA LYS A 163 9.55 3.97 -17.73
C LYS A 163 10.49 3.47 -16.62
N ASN A 164 10.01 3.46 -15.38
CA ASN A 164 10.79 3.04 -14.20
C ASN A 164 10.69 1.53 -13.91
N GLY A 165 9.85 0.77 -14.62
CA GLY A 165 9.71 -0.69 -14.54
C GLY A 165 9.15 -1.26 -13.23
N ASN A 166 9.00 -0.44 -12.18
CA ASN A 166 8.47 -0.85 -10.88
C ASN A 166 6.97 -0.54 -10.71
N THR A 167 6.39 0.20 -11.65
CA THR A 167 4.98 0.57 -11.69
C THR A 167 4.44 0.34 -13.09
N GLY A 168 3.12 0.27 -13.19
CA GLY A 168 2.42 0.18 -14.47
C GLY A 168 0.94 -0.06 -14.23
N THR A 169 0.27 -0.56 -15.26
CA THR A 169 -1.17 -0.86 -15.19
C THR A 169 -1.43 -2.32 -15.59
N ILE A 170 -2.29 -2.99 -14.83
CA ILE A 170 -2.93 -4.24 -15.23
C ILE A 170 -4.34 -3.87 -15.68
N SER A 171 -4.69 -4.13 -16.92
CA SER A 171 -6.03 -3.94 -17.45
C SER A 171 -6.55 -5.24 -18.05
N SER A 172 -7.86 -5.35 -18.23
CA SER A 172 -8.50 -6.43 -18.98
C SER A 172 -9.52 -5.80 -19.92
N ASP A 173 -9.81 -6.49 -21.03
CA ASP A 173 -10.85 -6.02 -21.97
C ASP A 173 -12.26 -6.12 -21.34
N SER A 174 -12.41 -6.90 -20.27
CA SER A 174 -13.69 -7.16 -19.58
C SER A 174 -13.72 -6.68 -18.13
N SER A 175 -12.69 -5.97 -17.66
CA SER A 175 -12.56 -5.54 -16.25
C SER A 175 -11.79 -4.21 -16.15
N TYR A 176 -11.63 -3.69 -14.94
CA TYR A 176 -11.02 -2.39 -14.66
C TYR A 176 -9.52 -2.36 -14.91
N ALA A 177 -9.02 -1.15 -15.17
CA ALA A 177 -7.59 -0.87 -15.22
C ALA A 177 -7.09 -0.48 -13.82
N VAL A 178 -6.15 -1.25 -13.29
CA VAL A 178 -5.58 -1.04 -11.95
C VAL A 178 -4.09 -0.75 -12.05
N SER A 179 -3.65 0.36 -11.45
CA SER A 179 -2.24 0.66 -11.31
C SER A 179 -1.60 -0.26 -10.28
N TYR A 180 -0.42 -0.80 -10.57
CA TYR A 180 0.31 -1.66 -9.63
C TYR A 180 1.66 -1.07 -9.24
N ILE A 181 2.14 -1.47 -8.06
CA ILE A 181 3.47 -1.16 -7.55
C ILE A 181 4.15 -2.48 -7.18
N ILE A 182 5.27 -2.76 -7.82
CA ILE A 182 6.08 -3.93 -7.48
C ILE A 182 6.77 -3.67 -6.15
N ASN A 183 6.47 -4.51 -5.16
CA ASN A 183 7.18 -4.55 -3.90
C ASN A 183 7.64 -5.99 -3.61
N ILE A 184 8.83 -6.14 -3.04
CA ILE A 184 9.41 -7.45 -2.74
C ILE A 184 8.82 -8.08 -1.46
N ALA A 185 8.06 -7.33 -0.68
CA ALA A 185 7.59 -7.73 0.63
C ALA A 185 6.24 -8.46 0.56
N CYS A 186 6.24 -9.79 0.48
CA CYS A 186 5.10 -10.61 0.92
C CYS A 186 5.31 -11.03 2.38
N ALA A 187 4.27 -10.95 3.21
CA ALA A 187 4.23 -11.64 4.50
C ALA A 187 3.59 -13.01 4.27
N CYS A 188 4.04 -14.10 4.89
CA CYS A 188 3.54 -15.45 4.58
C CYS A 188 2.01 -15.61 4.60
N THR A 189 1.28 -14.76 5.34
CA THR A 189 -0.19 -14.70 5.38
C THR A 189 -0.81 -13.80 4.30
N TYR A 190 -0.14 -12.72 3.89
CA TYR A 190 -0.65 -11.72 2.95
C TYR A 190 0.39 -11.40 1.88
N CYS A 191 0.03 -11.63 0.62
CA CYS A 191 0.95 -11.45 -0.50
C CYS A 191 0.58 -10.34 -1.48
N MET A 192 -0.62 -9.78 -1.36
CA MET A 192 -1.07 -8.63 -2.16
C MET A 192 -1.85 -7.67 -1.26
N ALA A 193 -1.78 -6.37 -1.57
CA ALA A 193 -2.62 -5.35 -0.94
C ALA A 193 -3.22 -4.46 -2.02
N TYR A 194 -4.50 -4.14 -1.92
CA TYR A 194 -5.14 -3.18 -2.80
C TYR A 194 -5.65 -2.00 -1.98
N GLY A 195 -5.29 -0.77 -2.37
CA GLY A 195 -5.80 0.42 -1.72
C GLY A 195 -5.01 1.68 -2.03
N LYS A 196 -5.42 2.80 -1.44
CA LYS A 196 -4.86 4.12 -1.71
C LYS A 196 -3.57 4.38 -0.91
N PRO A 197 -2.38 4.49 -1.55
CA PRO A 197 -1.13 4.74 -0.84
C PRO A 197 -1.13 6.05 -0.06
N ALA A 198 -1.87 7.07 -0.55
CA ALA A 198 -1.99 8.37 0.09
C ALA A 198 -2.72 8.33 1.45
N ALA A 199 -3.44 7.25 1.75
CA ALA A 199 -4.05 7.05 3.07
C ALA A 199 -3.01 6.65 4.13
N TYR A 200 -1.87 6.08 3.72
CA TYR A 200 -0.80 5.70 4.62
C TYR A 200 0.06 6.90 5.01
N GLU A 201 0.02 7.30 6.28
CA GLU A 201 0.72 8.47 6.77
C GLU A 201 2.03 8.12 7.48
N MET A 202 3.11 8.80 7.08
CA MET A 202 4.39 8.78 7.77
C MET A 202 4.84 10.20 8.09
N PRO A 203 4.55 10.72 9.30
CA PRO A 203 5.07 12.01 9.73
C PRO A 203 6.59 11.92 9.94
N TYR A 204 7.32 12.85 9.34
CA TYR A 204 8.75 13.03 9.58
C TYR A 204 8.96 13.83 10.87
N PHE A 205 9.89 13.38 11.72
CA PHE A 205 10.22 14.00 13.00
C PHE A 205 11.72 14.28 13.10
#